data_AF-A0ABD1TJD0-F1
#
_entry.id   AF-A0ABD1TJD0-F1
#
_cell.length_a   1.000
_cell.length_b   1.000
_cell.length_c   1.000
_cell.angle_alpha   90.00
_cell.angle_beta   90.00
_cell.angle_gamma   90.00
#
_symmetry.space_group_name_H-M   'P 1'
#
loop_
_entity.id
_entity.type
_entity.pdbx_description
1 polymer ?
#
loop_
_entity_poly.entity_id
_entity_poly.type
_entity_poly.pdbx_seq_one_letter_code
_entity_poly.pdbx_strand_id
1 'polypeptide(L)'
;MSSSGAEIAGKKITLRSSDGEVFEVEEVVALESQTIKHMVEDDCADNVIPLPNVTGKILSKIIEYCKKHVEAASAKADDKVSANDDDLKAFDADFVKVDQGTLFDLILAANYLNIKSLLDLTCQTVADMIKGKTPEEIRKIFNIKNDFTPEEEEEVRRENQWAFE
;
A
#
# COMPACT_ATOMS: atom_id res chain seq x y z
N MET A 1 -10.85 21.07 42.51
CA MET A 1 -9.76 21.04 41.52
C MET A 1 -10.23 20.11 40.42
N SER A 2 -10.76 20.68 39.34
CA SER A 2 -11.35 19.90 38.25
C SER A 2 -10.26 19.15 37.52
N SER A 3 -10.50 17.85 37.36
CA SER A 3 -9.85 16.97 36.40
C SER A 3 -9.87 17.63 35.02
N SER A 4 -8.70 17.95 34.49
CA SER A 4 -8.53 18.13 33.06
C SER A 4 -7.89 16.84 32.57
N GLY A 5 -8.73 15.93 32.06
CA GLY A 5 -8.25 14.85 31.21
C GLY A 5 -7.59 15.51 30.01
N ALA A 6 -6.26 15.52 30.00
CA ALA A 6 -5.54 15.77 28.76
C ALA A 6 -5.91 14.61 27.84
N GLU A 7 -6.74 14.89 26.83
CA GLU A 7 -6.65 14.13 25.59
C GLU A 7 -5.17 14.05 25.24
N ILE A 8 -4.65 12.85 25.02
CA ILE A 8 -3.35 12.68 24.40
C ILE A 8 -3.55 13.18 22.96
N ALA A 9 -3.44 14.50 22.77
CA ALA A 9 -3.43 15.11 21.47
C ALA A 9 -2.13 14.65 20.81
N GLY A 10 -2.22 13.55 20.06
CA GLY A 10 -1.08 12.97 19.36
C GLY A 10 -0.41 14.05 18.51
N LYS A 11 0.93 14.08 18.52
CA LYS A 11 1.69 14.97 17.63
C LYS A 11 1.26 14.69 16.19
N LYS A 12 1.06 15.75 15.41
CA LYS A 12 0.61 15.66 14.03
C LYS A 12 1.69 16.17 13.09
N ILE A 13 1.73 15.59 11.91
CA ILE A 13 2.67 15.91 10.84
C ILE A 13 1.86 16.33 9.62
N THR A 14 2.35 17.34 8.91
CA THR A 14 1.74 17.77 7.65
C THR A 14 2.47 17.12 6.49
N LEU A 15 1.74 16.40 5.64
CA LEU A 15 2.24 15.81 4.40
C LEU A 15 1.70 16.62 3.22
N ARG A 16 2.55 16.93 2.23
CA ARG A 16 2.14 17.59 0.99
C ARG A 16 2.37 16.65 -0.19
N SER A 17 1.30 16.33 -0.90
CA SER A 17 1.32 15.54 -2.14
C SER A 17 1.92 16.29 -3.34
N SER A 18 2.15 15.56 -4.43
CA SER A 18 2.76 16.07 -5.67
C SER A 18 1.89 17.08 -6.44
N ASP A 19 0.57 16.96 -6.31
CA ASP A 19 -0.44 17.87 -6.87
C ASP A 19 -0.78 19.03 -5.91
N GLY A 20 -0.07 19.12 -4.77
CA GLY A 20 -0.13 20.26 -3.85
C GLY A 20 -1.20 20.14 -2.76
N GLU A 21 -1.94 19.03 -2.70
CA GLU A 21 -2.86 18.76 -1.60
C GLU A 21 -2.09 18.52 -0.30
N VAL A 22 -2.66 18.98 0.82
CA VAL A 22 -2.02 18.96 2.14
C VAL A 22 -2.86 18.12 3.10
N PHE A 23 -2.21 17.21 3.81
CA PHE A 23 -2.82 16.27 4.73
C PHE A 23 -2.21 16.43 6.11
N GLU A 24 -3.05 16.59 7.13
CA GLU A 24 -2.62 16.59 8.53
C GLU A 24 -2.87 15.19 9.10
N VAL A 25 -1.80 14.50 9.47
CA VAL A 25 -1.82 13.09 9.84
C VAL A 25 -1.20 12.92 11.23
N GLU A 26 -1.76 12.02 12.04
CA GLU A 26 -1.16 11.66 13.32
C GLU A 26 0.25 11.08 13.10
N GLU A 27 1.21 11.48 13.93
CA GLU A 27 2.60 11.06 13.81
C GLU A 27 2.69 9.52 13.80
N VAL A 28 1.97 8.84 14.68
CA VAL A 28 1.95 7.36 14.73
C VAL A 28 1.49 6.71 13.42
N VAL A 29 0.58 7.34 12.67
CA VAL A 29 0.12 6.86 11.36
C VAL A 29 1.16 7.16 10.29
N ALA A 30 1.77 8.35 10.33
CA ALA A 30 2.79 8.76 9.38
C ALA A 30 4.09 7.93 9.53
N LEU A 31 4.41 7.47 10.74
CA LEU A 31 5.59 6.66 11.07
C LEU A 31 5.52 5.21 10.58
N GLU A 32 4.37 4.74 10.07
CA GLU A 32 4.29 3.49 9.31
C GLU A 32 5.18 3.54 8.05
N SER A 33 5.40 4.73 7.50
CA SER A 33 6.38 4.98 6.45
C SER A 33 7.78 5.14 7.06
N GLN A 34 8.70 4.24 6.70
CA GLN A 34 10.10 4.37 7.13
C GLN A 34 10.78 5.61 6.51
N THR A 35 10.38 5.99 5.30
CA THR A 35 10.87 7.23 4.66
C THR A 35 10.49 8.45 5.48
N ILE A 36 9.21 8.57 5.87
CA ILE A 36 8.73 9.70 6.69
C ILE A 36 9.39 9.67 8.08
N LYS A 37 9.52 8.49 8.69
CA LYS A 37 10.18 8.33 9.98
C LYS A 37 11.60 8.92 9.99
N HIS A 38 12.44 8.56 9.02
CA HIS A 38 13.80 9.13 8.94
C HIS A 38 13.78 10.65 8.74
N MET A 39 12.84 11.19 7.95
CA MET A 39 12.71 12.63 7.74
C MET A 39 12.30 13.41 9.01
N VAL A 40 11.52 12.77 9.89
CA VAL A 40 11.10 13.35 11.18
C VAL A 40 12.24 13.29 12.20
N GLU A 41 13.00 12.19 12.23
CA GLU A 41 14.13 11.99 13.15
C GLU A 41 15.30 12.95 12.86
N ASP A 42 15.53 13.29 11.59
CA ASP A 42 16.59 14.21 11.15
C ASP A 42 16.28 15.71 11.44
N ASP A 43 15.17 16.02 12.12
CA ASP A 43 14.68 17.40 12.46
C ASP A 43 14.62 18.35 11.25
N CYS A 44 14.50 17.78 10.04
CA CYS A 44 14.59 18.50 8.76
C CYS A 44 13.24 19.09 8.30
N ALA A 45 12.18 18.95 9.09
CA ALA A 45 10.85 19.38 8.71
C ALA A 45 10.41 20.60 9.52
N ASP A 46 10.35 21.76 8.87
CA ASP A 46 9.57 22.94 9.27
C ASP A 46 8.05 22.63 9.20
N ASN A 47 7.63 21.54 9.86
CA ASN A 47 6.28 21.00 9.98
C ASN A 47 5.61 20.45 8.72
N VAL A 48 6.22 20.53 7.53
CA VAL A 48 5.64 20.01 6.27
C VAL A 48 6.61 19.10 5.50
N ILE A 49 6.23 17.85 5.28
CA ILE A 49 6.99 16.87 4.52
C ILE A 49 6.46 16.80 3.07
N PRO A 50 7.25 17.21 2.06
CA PRO A 50 6.83 17.11 0.67
C PRO A 50 7.02 15.68 0.11
N LEU A 51 6.00 15.19 -0.59
CA LEU A 51 5.94 13.87 -1.22
C LEU A 51 5.72 14.05 -2.74
N PRO A 52 6.76 14.45 -3.50
CA PRO A 52 6.64 14.84 -4.91
C PRO A 52 6.27 13.69 -5.86
N ASN A 53 6.33 12.43 -5.39
CA ASN A 53 6.04 11.25 -6.21
C ASN A 53 4.67 10.62 -5.90
N VAL A 54 3.85 11.26 -5.07
CA VAL A 54 2.55 10.70 -4.65
C VAL A 54 1.47 11.77 -4.79
N THR A 55 0.44 11.50 -5.59
CA THR A 55 -0.72 12.39 -5.75
C THR A 55 -1.61 12.39 -4.51
N GLY A 56 -2.42 13.43 -4.31
CA GLY A 56 -3.33 13.54 -3.16
C GLY A 56 -4.30 12.37 -3.07
N LYS A 57 -4.85 11.93 -4.21
CA LYS A 57 -5.74 10.75 -4.28
C LYS A 57 -5.09 9.49 -3.70
N ILE A 58 -3.84 9.22 -4.08
CA ILE A 58 -3.11 8.01 -3.64
C ILE A 58 -2.67 8.17 -2.20
N LEU A 59 -2.18 9.35 -1.82
CA LEU A 59 -1.76 9.66 -0.46
C LEU A 59 -2.93 9.50 0.53
N SER A 60 -4.14 9.96 0.18
CA SER A 60 -5.34 9.79 1.00
C SER A 60 -5.64 8.32 1.28
N LYS A 61 -5.49 7.44 0.27
CA LYS A 61 -5.70 5.99 0.44
C LYS A 61 -4.63 5.36 1.33
N ILE A 62 -3.37 5.77 1.16
CA ILE A 62 -2.28 5.28 2.00
C ILE A 62 -2.49 5.68 3.46
N ILE A 63 -2.91 6.92 3.71
CA ILE A 63 -3.23 7.39 5.06
C ILE A 63 -4.37 6.57 5.69
N GLU A 64 -5.44 6.29 4.93
CA GLU A 64 -6.54 5.43 5.38
C GLU A 64 -6.04 4.03 5.77
N TYR A 65 -5.21 3.43 4.91
CA TYR A 65 -4.61 2.12 5.15
C TYR A 65 -3.76 2.11 6.43
N CYS A 66 -2.80 3.03 6.54
CA CYS A 66 -1.91 3.12 7.70
C CYS A 66 -2.72 3.34 8.99
N LYS A 67 -3.73 4.20 8.97
CA LYS A 67 -4.58 4.45 10.14
C LYS A 67 -5.28 3.19 10.62
N LYS A 68 -5.88 2.42 9.70
CA LYS A 68 -6.58 1.18 10.03
C LYS A 68 -5.63 0.13 10.63
N HIS A 69 -4.42 0.03 10.10
CA HIS A 69 -3.40 -0.91 10.58
C HIS A 69 -2.84 -0.53 11.95
N VAL A 70 -2.63 0.76 12.21
CA VAL A 70 -2.21 1.27 13.54
C VAL A 70 -3.31 1.04 14.59
N GLU A 71 -4.57 1.30 14.25
CA GLU A 71 -5.71 1.02 15.14
C GLU A 71 -5.80 -0.47 15.48
N ALA A 72 -5.64 -1.35 14.47
CA ALA A 72 -5.65 -2.79 14.68
C ALA A 72 -4.47 -3.27 15.53
N ALA A 73 -3.26 -2.74 15.31
CA ALA A 73 -2.08 -3.05 16.11
C ALA A 73 -2.26 -2.63 17.58
N SER A 74 -2.84 -1.45 17.81
CA SER A 74 -3.14 -0.94 19.16
C SER A 74 -4.15 -1.83 19.89
N ALA A 75 -5.20 -2.27 19.19
CA ALA A 75 -6.23 -3.13 19.77
C ALA A 75 -5.75 -4.55 20.11
N LYS A 76 -4.68 -5.04 19.46
CA LYS A 76 -4.03 -6.33 19.79
C LYS A 76 -3.25 -6.27 21.09
N ALA A 77 -2.68 -5.11 21.43
CA ALA A 77 -1.92 -4.94 22.67
C ALA A 77 -2.80 -5.06 23.93
N ASP A 78 -4.11 -4.82 23.80
CA ASP A 78 -5.11 -4.89 24.88
C ASP A 78 -5.84 -6.25 25.01
N ASP A 79 -5.29 -7.34 24.45
CA ASP A 79 -5.75 -8.74 24.62
C ASP A 79 -7.18 -9.05 24.10
N LYS A 80 -7.72 -8.25 23.17
CA LYS A 80 -8.98 -8.53 22.42
C LYS A 80 -8.72 -9.32 21.11
N VAL A 81 -7.99 -10.42 21.22
CA VAL A 81 -7.10 -10.94 20.15
C VAL A 81 -7.77 -11.60 18.92
N SER A 82 -9.05 -12.00 18.93
CA SER A 82 -9.58 -12.87 17.84
C SER A 82 -10.46 -12.20 16.78
N ALA A 83 -11.17 -11.11 17.08
CA ALA A 83 -12.08 -10.49 16.10
C ALA A 83 -11.36 -9.53 15.13
N ASN A 84 -10.28 -8.88 15.57
CA ASN A 84 -9.63 -7.81 14.82
C ASN A 84 -8.82 -8.31 13.60
N ASP A 85 -8.36 -9.56 13.60
CA ASP A 85 -7.53 -10.08 12.51
C ASP A 85 -8.33 -10.39 11.24
N ASP A 86 -9.51 -10.98 11.40
CA ASP A 86 -10.37 -11.28 10.26
C ASP A 86 -11.00 -10.00 9.69
N ASP A 87 -11.34 -9.04 10.55
CA ASP A 87 -11.79 -7.71 10.14
C ASP A 87 -10.70 -6.94 9.37
N LEU A 88 -9.44 -7.03 9.81
CA LEU A 88 -8.32 -6.39 9.12
C LEU A 88 -8.05 -7.04 7.76
N LYS A 89 -8.08 -8.38 7.67
CA LYS A 89 -7.95 -9.08 6.39
C LYS A 89 -9.09 -8.76 5.43
N ALA A 90 -10.32 -8.64 5.93
CA ALA A 90 -11.47 -8.24 5.13
C ALA A 90 -11.30 -6.80 4.60
N PHE A 91 -10.85 -5.89 5.45
CA PHE A 91 -10.50 -4.53 5.05
C PHE A 91 -9.41 -4.53 3.98
N ASP A 92 -8.31 -5.26 4.17
CA ASP A 92 -7.20 -5.33 3.21
C ASP A 92 -7.66 -5.88 1.86
N ALA A 93 -8.50 -6.92 1.87
CA ALA A 93 -9.08 -7.50 0.67
C ALA A 93 -10.02 -6.53 -0.07
N ASP A 94 -10.75 -5.67 0.65
CA ASP A 94 -11.59 -4.64 0.05
C ASP A 94 -10.79 -3.41 -0.41
N PHE A 95 -9.74 -3.05 0.34
CA PHE A 95 -8.88 -1.91 0.06
C PHE A 95 -8.20 -2.01 -1.32
N VAL A 96 -7.75 -3.21 -1.70
CA VAL A 96 -7.10 -3.47 -2.99
C VAL A 96 -8.09 -3.69 -4.15
N LYS A 97 -9.41 -3.68 -3.91
CA LYS A 97 -10.43 -3.73 -4.98
C LYS A 97 -10.59 -2.38 -5.68
N VAL A 98 -9.51 -1.93 -6.30
CA VAL A 98 -9.43 -0.70 -7.09
C VAL A 98 -9.12 -1.03 -8.54
N ASP A 99 -9.19 -0.03 -9.43
CA ASP A 99 -8.73 -0.18 -10.80
C ASP A 99 -7.20 -0.43 -10.86
N GLN A 100 -6.73 -1.05 -11.95
CA GLN A 100 -5.32 -1.40 -12.10
C GLN A 100 -4.38 -0.20 -12.03
N GLY A 101 -4.79 0.96 -12.55
CA GLY A 101 -4.00 2.19 -12.49
C GLY A 101 -3.78 2.61 -11.05
N THR A 102 -4.85 2.69 -10.27
CA THR A 102 -4.78 2.98 -8.83
C THR A 102 -3.96 1.91 -8.08
N LEU A 103 -4.09 0.62 -8.42
CA LEU A 103 -3.30 -0.45 -7.79
C LEU A 103 -1.80 -0.29 -8.07
N PHE A 104 -1.41 0.02 -9.30
CA PHE A 104 -0.01 0.27 -9.65
C PHE A 104 0.54 1.53 -8.98
N ASP A 105 -0.25 2.61 -8.93
CA ASP A 105 0.14 3.82 -8.21
C ASP A 105 0.34 3.55 -6.71
N LEU A 106 -0.51 2.69 -6.09
CA LEU A 106 -0.33 2.25 -4.71
C LEU A 106 0.96 1.44 -4.52
N ILE A 107 1.31 0.55 -5.45
CA ILE A 107 2.58 -0.21 -5.40
C ILE A 107 3.79 0.74 -5.45
N LEU A 108 3.79 1.67 -6.41
CA LEU A 108 4.88 2.65 -6.58
C LEU A 108 5.01 3.55 -5.35
N ALA A 109 3.89 4.05 -4.83
CA ALA A 109 3.87 4.91 -3.66
C ALA A 109 4.27 4.15 -2.38
N ALA A 110 3.82 2.91 -2.20
CA ALA A 110 4.21 2.06 -1.05
C ALA A 110 5.71 1.76 -1.04
N ASN A 111 6.29 1.50 -2.21
CA ASN A 111 7.74 1.34 -2.36
C ASN A 111 8.49 2.65 -2.06
N TYR A 112 8.02 3.79 -2.59
CA TYR A 112 8.63 5.10 -2.36
C TYR A 112 8.60 5.53 -0.87
N LEU A 113 7.45 5.32 -0.22
CA LEU A 113 7.27 5.62 1.21
C LEU A 113 7.82 4.52 2.12
N ASN A 114 8.29 3.41 1.55
CA ASN A 114 8.80 2.25 2.27
C ASN A 114 7.81 1.74 3.34
N ILE A 115 6.59 1.44 2.89
CA ILE A 115 5.52 0.84 3.71
C ILE A 115 5.42 -0.63 3.31
N LYS A 116 6.15 -1.49 4.02
CA LYS A 116 6.32 -2.90 3.65
C LYS A 116 4.99 -3.67 3.60
N SER A 117 4.11 -3.47 4.59
CA SER A 117 2.81 -4.16 4.67
C SER A 117 1.93 -3.88 3.45
N LEU A 118 1.84 -2.61 3.06
CA LEU A 118 1.08 -2.19 1.87
C LEU A 118 1.73 -2.71 0.58
N LEU A 119 3.06 -2.68 0.48
CA LEU A 119 3.78 -3.20 -0.68
C LEU A 119 3.55 -4.71 -0.84
N ASP A 120 3.65 -5.47 0.25
CA ASP A 120 3.41 -6.91 0.23
C ASP A 120 1.96 -7.22 -0.18
N LEU A 121 0.98 -6.52 0.41
CA LEU A 121 -0.44 -6.70 0.10
C LEU A 121 -0.75 -6.45 -1.38
N THR A 122 -0.24 -5.34 -1.93
CA THR A 122 -0.49 -4.97 -3.32
C THR A 122 0.26 -5.89 -4.30
N CYS A 123 1.50 -6.30 -3.99
CA CYS A 123 2.24 -7.30 -4.76
C CYS A 123 1.54 -8.66 -4.77
N GLN A 124 1.05 -9.10 -3.60
CA GLN A 124 0.31 -10.36 -3.47
C GLN A 124 -0.98 -10.32 -4.30
N THR A 125 -1.70 -9.20 -4.29
CA THR A 125 -2.91 -9.01 -5.11
C THR A 125 -2.60 -9.18 -6.60
N VAL A 126 -1.50 -8.58 -7.10
CA VAL A 126 -1.07 -8.76 -8.50
C VAL A 126 -0.68 -10.22 -8.78
N ALA A 127 0.02 -10.88 -7.85
CA ALA A 127 0.37 -12.29 -7.99
C ALA A 127 -0.87 -13.20 -8.07
N ASP A 128 -1.90 -12.92 -7.27
CA ASP A 128 -3.16 -13.69 -7.28
C ASP A 128 -3.98 -13.46 -8.56
N MET A 129 -3.87 -12.30 -9.20
CA MET A 129 -4.45 -12.05 -10.53
C MET A 129 -3.78 -12.88 -11.63
N ILE A 130 -2.51 -13.24 -11.45
CA ILE A 130 -1.72 -14.04 -12.40
C ILE A 130 -1.90 -15.54 -12.13
N LYS A 131 -2.08 -15.92 -10.87
CA LYS A 131 -2.12 -17.31 -10.44
C LYS A 131 -3.23 -18.10 -11.15
N GLY A 132 -2.85 -19.20 -11.79
CA GLY A 132 -3.77 -20.09 -12.49
C GLY A 132 -4.34 -19.52 -13.79
N LYS A 133 -3.79 -18.41 -14.30
CA LYS A 133 -4.14 -17.85 -15.61
C LYS A 133 -3.15 -18.30 -16.68
N THR A 134 -3.66 -18.47 -17.90
CA THR A 134 -2.78 -18.73 -19.05
C THR A 134 -2.04 -17.46 -19.47
N PRO A 135 -0.90 -17.56 -20.18
CA PRO A 135 -0.20 -16.38 -20.71
C PRO A 135 -1.12 -15.44 -21.52
N GLU A 136 -2.07 -15.99 -22.27
CA GLU A 136 -3.03 -15.23 -23.07
C GLU A 136 -4.05 -14.48 -22.20
N GLU A 137 -4.53 -15.11 -21.13
CA GLU A 137 -5.42 -14.47 -20.16
C GLU A 137 -4.69 -13.34 -19.41
N ILE A 138 -3.45 -13.58 -18.97
CA ILE A 138 -2.61 -12.58 -18.30
C ILE A 138 -2.39 -11.39 -19.23
N ARG A 139 -2.02 -11.63 -20.48
CA ARG A 139 -1.85 -10.57 -21.49
C ARG A 139 -3.12 -9.74 -21.65
N LYS A 140 -4.29 -10.39 -21.67
CA LYS A 140 -5.57 -9.68 -21.76
C LYS A 140 -5.88 -8.86 -20.50
N ILE A 141 -5.63 -9.41 -19.31
CA ILE A 141 -5.88 -8.74 -18.03
C ILE A 141 -5.03 -7.47 -17.92
N PHE A 142 -3.73 -7.57 -18.21
CA PHE A 142 -2.78 -6.46 -18.08
C PHE A 142 -2.64 -5.63 -19.37
N ASN A 143 -3.48 -5.90 -20.37
CA ASN A 143 -3.44 -5.23 -21.68
C ASN A 143 -2.04 -5.24 -22.33
N ILE A 144 -1.33 -6.36 -22.23
CA ILE A 144 0.01 -6.58 -22.78
C ILE A 144 -0.13 -7.13 -24.20
N LYS A 145 0.55 -6.48 -25.16
CA LYS A 145 0.62 -6.97 -26.53
C LYS A 145 1.55 -8.18 -26.60
N ASN A 146 1.14 -9.24 -27.29
CA ASN A 146 2.06 -10.33 -27.62
C ASN A 146 3.09 -9.84 -28.65
N ASP A 147 4.36 -9.87 -28.26
CA ASP A 147 5.51 -9.46 -29.04
C ASP A 147 6.34 -10.64 -29.58
N PHE A 148 5.95 -11.88 -29.24
CA PHE A 148 6.53 -13.09 -29.82
C PHE A 148 5.97 -13.36 -31.23
N THR A 149 6.84 -13.87 -32.09
CA THR A 149 6.43 -14.57 -33.32
C THR A 149 5.80 -15.92 -32.98
N PRO A 150 4.98 -16.52 -33.88
CA PRO A 150 4.41 -17.85 -33.66
C PRO A 150 5.47 -18.91 -33.35
N GLU A 151 6.61 -18.85 -34.04
CA GLU A 151 7.73 -19.79 -33.87
C GLU A 151 8.38 -19.64 -32.49
N GLU A 152 8.62 -18.42 -32.02
CA GLU A 152 9.18 -18.16 -30.68
C GLU A 152 8.20 -18.56 -29.57
N GLU A 153 6.90 -18.34 -29.77
CA GLU A 153 5.88 -18.74 -28.80
C GLU A 153 5.79 -20.26 -28.66
N GLU A 154 5.87 -21.00 -29.78
CA GLU A 154 5.92 -22.47 -29.77
C GLU A 154 7.19 -22.99 -29.09
N GLU A 155 8.34 -22.37 -29.32
CA GLU A 155 9.60 -22.74 -28.68
C GLU A 155 9.55 -22.52 -27.16
N VAL A 156 9.11 -21.34 -26.71
CA VAL A 156 8.92 -21.03 -25.29
C VAL A 156 7.90 -21.96 -24.64
N ARG A 157 6.79 -22.29 -25.33
CA ARG A 157 5.79 -23.23 -24.82
C ARG A 157 6.36 -24.64 -24.67
N ARG A 158 7.18 -25.09 -25.63
CA ARG A 158 7.87 -26.40 -25.58
C ARG A 158 8.87 -26.47 -24.43
N GLU A 159 9.70 -25.43 -24.24
CA GLU A 159 10.70 -25.39 -23.17
C GLU A 159 10.08 -25.35 -21.77
N ASN A 160 8.93 -24.69 -21.63
CA ASN A 160 8.24 -24.51 -20.36
C ASN A 160 7.10 -25.50 -20.12
N GLN A 161 7.03 -26.61 -20.87
CA GLN A 161 6.02 -27.65 -20.68
C GLN A 161 5.95 -28.16 -19.24
N TRP A 162 7.08 -28.25 -18.54
CA TRP A 162 7.18 -28.66 -17.13
C TRP A 162 6.35 -27.80 -16.16
N ALA A 163 6.03 -26.55 -16.52
CA ALA A 163 5.23 -25.65 -15.68
C ALA A 163 3.71 -25.86 -15.86
N PHE A 164 3.32 -26.69 -16.84
CA PHE A 164 1.93 -26.97 -17.20
C PHE A 164 1.54 -28.46 -17.05
N GLU A 165 2.45 -29.30 -16.55
CA GLU A 165 2.20 -30.69 -16.11
C GLU A 165 1.78 -30.74 -14.62
#